data_AF-A0ABD0N2D1-F1
#
_entry.id   AF-A0ABD0N2D1-F1
#
_cell.length_a   1.000
_cell.length_b   1.000
_cell.length_c   1.000
_cell.angle_alpha   90.00
_cell.angle_beta   90.00
_cell.angle_gamma   90.00
#
_symmetry.space_group_name_H-M   'P 1'
#
loop_
_entity.id
_entity.type
_entity.pdbx_description
1 polymer ?
#
loop_
_entity_poly.entity_id
_entity_poly.type
_entity_poly.pdbx_seq_one_letter_code
_entity_poly.pdbx_strand_id
1 'polypeptide(L)'
;MCKLLKYCLSHFLYAAMTRLDEANKGVNMWSSIRYLGYLSSLNSLVAICLGIYVQWEKSADTIILVIFVLGLFVLGIACILHYYFGMESVSLFLLHLWFGFLLGLLCFVNVPSRELDVKEQVANYMLIASIVIRFLWALVGRMCGYTRHQPAFLTSREALELTGFAVASTTLVSQKSISLVVLTMALGALIVDLRMKSFLAIQNLVCFSFVAAFFFQESLGVSTNPFALSCFFSRLVCDPFLDIYFSGLSVTERWPVETLDASSSVVGSLKMRDLDRWYLLIPGLSGSAIFWIICHLVFLVTLDCQRMCMMHTIMASKGMRHFCLISKRLVLFSLMSTIILGALGWQ
;
A
#
# COMPACT_ATOMS: atom_id res chain seq x y z
N MET A 1 -6.77 11.74 26.56
CA MET A 1 -5.60 10.85 26.71
C MET A 1 -4.75 10.70 25.46
N CYS A 2 -5.26 10.19 24.32
CA CYS A 2 -4.43 9.94 23.13
C CYS A 2 -3.72 11.18 22.55
N LYS A 3 -4.30 12.38 22.59
CA LYS A 3 -3.62 13.61 22.11
C LYS A 3 -2.43 14.02 22.98
N LEU A 4 -2.52 13.79 24.29
CA LEU A 4 -1.48 14.17 25.26
C LEU A 4 -0.32 13.17 25.23
N LEU A 5 -0.62 11.88 25.06
CA LEU A 5 0.37 10.83 24.87
C LEU A 5 1.10 10.99 23.52
N LYS A 6 0.38 11.37 22.45
CA LYS A 6 0.98 11.76 21.16
C LYS A 6 1.94 12.93 21.31
N TYR A 7 1.52 13.99 22.00
CA TYR A 7 2.34 15.18 22.22
C TYR A 7 3.60 14.89 23.07
N CYS A 8 3.43 14.12 24.14
CA CYS A 8 4.54 13.77 25.04
C CYS A 8 5.57 12.89 24.34
N LEU A 9 5.12 11.86 23.60
CA LEU A 9 6.00 10.98 22.85
C LEU A 9 6.74 11.75 21.74
N SER A 10 6.05 12.60 20.98
CA SER A 10 6.69 13.40 19.93
C SER A 10 7.71 14.38 20.51
N HIS A 11 7.41 15.00 21.65
CA HIS A 11 8.29 16.00 22.26
C HIS A 11 9.52 15.35 22.92
N PHE A 12 9.37 14.21 23.59
CA PHE A 12 10.49 13.46 24.16
C PHE A 12 11.44 12.96 23.06
N LEU A 13 10.87 12.43 21.98
CA LEU A 13 11.62 11.95 20.83
C LEU A 13 12.32 13.09 20.07
N TYR A 14 11.66 14.24 19.90
CA TYR A 14 12.26 15.42 19.30
C TYR A 14 13.43 15.96 20.15
N ALA A 15 13.26 16.06 21.46
CA ALA A 15 14.30 16.52 22.38
C ALA A 15 15.51 15.56 22.43
N ALA A 16 15.28 14.25 22.35
CA ALA A 16 16.37 13.27 22.25
C ALA A 16 17.15 13.42 20.94
N MET A 17 16.47 13.70 19.83
CA MET A 17 17.10 13.89 18.52
C MET A 17 17.87 15.20 18.41
N THR A 18 17.35 16.31 18.95
CA THR A 18 18.09 17.58 18.96
C THR A 18 19.37 17.48 19.80
N ARG A 19 19.31 16.78 20.94
CA ARG A 19 20.48 16.44 21.76
C ARG A 19 21.51 15.61 21.00
N LEU A 20 21.06 14.67 20.17
CA LEU A 20 21.94 13.83 19.34
C LEU A 20 22.60 14.65 18.21
N ASP A 21 21.85 15.56 17.58
CA ASP A 21 22.35 16.46 16.54
C ASP A 21 23.40 17.43 17.10
N GLU A 22 23.13 18.01 18.28
CA GLU A 22 24.08 18.87 18.99
C GLU A 22 25.36 18.14 19.42
N ALA A 23 25.25 16.85 19.78
CA ALA A 23 26.38 16.02 20.17
C ALA A 23 27.23 15.57 18.96
N ASN A 24 26.64 15.49 17.77
CA ASN A 24 27.26 14.88 16.59
C ASN A 24 27.51 15.90 15.47
N LYS A 25 28.06 17.07 15.81
CA LYS A 25 28.36 18.21 14.90
C LYS A 25 29.20 17.88 13.66
N GLY A 26 29.76 16.68 13.53
CA GLY A 26 30.60 16.25 12.41
C GLY A 26 29.90 15.46 11.31
N VAL A 27 28.71 14.88 11.55
CA VAL A 27 28.01 14.05 10.56
C VAL A 27 26.67 14.66 10.22
N ASN A 28 26.44 14.97 8.94
CA ASN A 28 25.14 15.49 8.51
C ASN A 28 24.06 14.40 8.70
N MET A 29 23.24 14.53 9.74
CA MET A 29 22.18 13.58 10.14
C MET A 29 21.30 13.18 8.95
N TRP A 30 21.00 14.13 8.06
CA TRP A 30 20.20 13.89 6.86
C TRP A 30 20.82 12.86 5.90
N SER A 31 22.15 12.89 5.75
CA SER A 31 22.86 11.92 4.92
C SER A 31 22.78 10.51 5.54
N SER A 32 22.99 10.39 6.85
CA SER A 32 22.88 9.12 7.58
C SER A 32 21.48 8.51 7.48
N ILE A 33 20.43 9.35 7.59
CA ILE A 33 19.04 8.92 7.39
C ILE A 33 18.86 8.39 5.97
N ARG A 34 19.37 9.11 4.96
CA ARG A 34 19.27 8.64 3.56
C ARG A 34 20.01 7.32 3.34
N TYR A 35 21.20 7.13 3.91
CA TYR A 35 21.93 5.87 3.86
C TYR A 35 21.18 4.72 4.51
N LEU A 36 20.47 4.95 5.62
CA LEU A 36 19.66 3.91 6.28
C LEU A 36 18.53 3.40 5.37
N GLY A 37 17.89 4.30 4.61
CA GLY A 37 16.88 3.94 3.62
C GLY A 37 17.43 3.12 2.45
N TYR A 38 18.61 3.48 1.95
CA TYR A 38 19.31 2.68 0.92
C TYR A 38 19.74 1.31 1.47
N LEU A 39 20.26 1.26 2.69
CA LEU A 39 20.69 0.03 3.35
C LEU A 39 19.53 -0.96 3.51
N SER A 40 18.36 -0.50 3.97
CA SER A 40 17.16 -1.34 4.04
C SER A 40 16.78 -1.93 2.67
N SER A 41 16.84 -1.11 1.62
CA SER A 41 16.44 -1.51 0.27
C SER A 41 17.42 -2.52 -0.33
N LEU A 42 18.73 -2.27 -0.18
CA LEU A 42 19.80 -3.18 -0.62
C LEU A 42 19.77 -4.50 0.15
N ASN A 43 19.66 -4.43 1.48
CA ASN A 43 19.58 -5.62 2.33
C ASN A 43 18.38 -6.50 1.96
N SER A 44 17.23 -5.88 1.68
CA SER A 44 16.05 -6.62 1.22
C SER A 44 16.25 -7.25 -0.16
N LEU A 45 16.91 -6.56 -1.10
CA LEU A 45 17.21 -7.12 -2.43
C LEU A 45 18.14 -8.34 -2.32
N VAL A 46 19.20 -8.23 -1.52
CA VAL A 46 20.13 -9.34 -1.27
C VAL A 46 19.41 -10.52 -0.62
N ALA A 47 18.56 -10.26 0.37
CA ALA A 47 17.77 -11.29 1.04
C ALA A 47 16.84 -12.02 0.07
N ILE A 48 16.19 -11.29 -0.85
CA ILE A 48 15.32 -11.87 -1.87
C ILE A 48 16.12 -12.73 -2.85
N CYS A 49 17.25 -12.23 -3.35
CA CYS A 49 18.11 -12.98 -4.26
C CYS A 49 18.64 -14.27 -3.61
N LEU A 50 19.12 -14.19 -2.37
CA LEU A 50 19.58 -15.35 -1.61
C LEU A 50 18.45 -16.34 -1.35
N GLY A 51 17.27 -15.86 -0.97
CA GLY A 51 16.09 -16.69 -0.74
C GLY A 51 15.67 -17.45 -1.99
N ILE A 52 15.60 -16.79 -3.15
CA ILE A 52 15.25 -17.45 -4.43
C ILE A 52 16.33 -18.45 -4.84
N TYR A 53 17.61 -18.10 -4.66
CA TYR A 53 18.73 -18.99 -4.96
C TYR A 53 18.65 -20.29 -4.12
N VAL A 54 18.35 -20.19 -2.83
CA VAL A 54 18.19 -21.34 -1.95
C VAL A 54 17.00 -22.21 -2.37
N GLN A 55 15.88 -21.60 -2.76
CA GLN A 55 14.73 -22.36 -3.24
C GLN A 55 15.04 -23.09 -4.55
N TRP A 56 15.77 -22.45 -5.47
CA TRP A 56 16.26 -23.11 -6.68
C TRP A 56 17.22 -24.26 -6.37
N GLU A 57 18.17 -24.08 -5.44
CA GLU A 57 19.11 -25.13 -5.02
C GLU A 57 18.37 -26.37 -4.47
N LYS A 58 17.24 -26.15 -3.78
CA LYS A 58 16.40 -27.22 -3.21
C LYS A 58 15.50 -27.89 -4.22
N SER A 59 14.84 -27.12 -5.07
CA SER A 59 13.84 -27.69 -5.99
C SER A 59 14.45 -28.15 -7.33
N ALA A 60 15.63 -27.67 -7.68
CA ALA A 60 16.29 -27.86 -8.97
C ALA A 60 15.41 -27.44 -10.18
N ASP A 61 14.37 -26.63 -9.95
CA ASP A 61 13.45 -26.20 -11.01
C ASP A 61 14.11 -25.17 -11.91
N THR A 62 14.24 -25.51 -13.19
CA THR A 62 14.80 -24.62 -14.21
C THR A 62 14.00 -23.33 -14.37
N ILE A 63 12.68 -23.36 -14.09
CA ILE A 63 11.80 -22.19 -14.17
C ILE A 63 12.24 -21.12 -13.17
N ILE A 64 12.57 -21.48 -11.93
CA ILE A 64 13.01 -20.52 -10.90
C ILE A 64 14.33 -19.87 -11.33
N LEU A 65 15.26 -20.66 -11.88
CA LEU A 65 16.54 -20.15 -12.37
C LEU A 65 16.36 -19.17 -13.53
N VAL A 66 15.50 -19.51 -14.50
CA VAL A 66 15.20 -18.63 -15.64
C VAL A 66 14.61 -17.31 -15.16
N ILE A 67 13.64 -17.36 -14.25
CA ILE A 67 13.04 -16.15 -13.66
C ILE A 67 14.09 -15.33 -12.89
N PHE A 68 14.96 -15.98 -12.14
CA PHE A 68 16.03 -15.32 -11.38
C PHE A 68 17.03 -14.60 -12.30
N VAL A 69 17.51 -15.27 -13.35
CA VAL A 69 18.41 -14.68 -14.34
C VAL A 69 17.74 -13.54 -15.10
N LEU A 70 16.49 -13.72 -15.54
CA LEU A 70 15.69 -12.65 -16.15
C LEU A 70 15.58 -11.45 -15.20
N GLY A 71 15.46 -11.70 -13.90
CA GLY A 71 15.37 -10.65 -12.92
C GLY A 71 16.63 -9.85 -12.70
N LEU A 72 17.78 -10.50 -12.70
CA LEU A 72 19.08 -9.82 -12.69
C LEU A 72 19.25 -8.98 -13.97
N PHE A 73 18.79 -9.50 -15.12
CA PHE A 73 18.83 -8.77 -16.38
C PHE A 73 17.94 -7.52 -16.36
N VAL A 74 16.70 -7.62 -15.87
CA VAL A 74 15.79 -6.47 -15.71
C VAL A 74 16.37 -5.43 -14.76
N LEU A 75 16.98 -5.86 -13.65
CA LEU A 75 17.64 -4.96 -12.70
C LEU A 75 18.84 -4.24 -13.35
N GLY A 76 19.64 -4.96 -14.14
CA GLY A 76 20.73 -4.41 -14.93
C GLY A 76 20.25 -3.36 -15.95
N ILE A 77 19.20 -3.66 -16.71
CA ILE A 77 18.57 -2.69 -17.64
C ILE A 77 18.10 -1.46 -16.87
N ALA A 78 17.44 -1.64 -15.72
CA ALA A 78 16.96 -0.52 -14.94
C ALA A 78 18.12 0.37 -14.45
N CYS A 79 19.24 -0.21 -14.03
CA CYS A 79 20.45 0.56 -13.70
C CYS A 79 21.01 1.32 -14.91
N ILE A 80 21.07 0.68 -16.09
CA ILE A 80 21.55 1.33 -17.32
C ILE A 80 20.65 2.51 -17.70
N LEU A 81 19.33 2.30 -17.69
CA LEU A 81 18.34 3.35 -17.97
C LEU A 81 18.46 4.53 -17.00
N HIS A 82 18.74 4.26 -15.73
CA HIS A 82 18.93 5.30 -14.72
C HIS A 82 20.19 6.12 -14.97
N TYR A 83 21.34 5.47 -15.08
CA TYR A 83 22.64 6.15 -15.08
C TYR A 83 23.08 6.64 -16.45
N TYR A 84 22.82 5.89 -17.52
CA TYR A 84 23.30 6.24 -18.87
C TYR A 84 22.28 7.05 -19.65
N PHE A 85 21.00 6.72 -19.54
CA PHE A 85 19.94 7.37 -20.33
C PHE A 85 19.20 8.47 -19.57
N GLY A 86 19.46 8.65 -18.26
CA GLY A 86 18.76 9.63 -17.42
C GLY A 86 17.24 9.38 -17.32
N MET A 87 16.78 8.17 -17.65
CA MET A 87 15.37 7.80 -17.64
C MET A 87 14.95 7.30 -16.26
N GLU A 88 15.00 8.20 -15.27
CA GLU A 88 14.79 7.86 -13.85
C GLU A 88 13.42 7.23 -13.59
N SER A 89 12.35 7.79 -14.17
CA SER A 89 10.97 7.30 -13.97
C SER A 89 10.77 5.88 -14.46
N VAL A 90 11.30 5.54 -15.64
CA VAL A 90 11.16 4.20 -16.23
C VAL A 90 12.01 3.19 -15.46
N SER A 91 13.21 3.58 -15.05
CA SER A 91 14.06 2.74 -14.20
C SER A 91 13.38 2.42 -12.87
N LEU A 92 12.86 3.43 -12.16
CA LEU A 92 12.16 3.24 -10.89
C LEU A 92 10.89 2.41 -11.07
N PHE A 93 10.17 2.61 -12.18
CA PHE A 93 9.01 1.79 -12.53
C PHE A 93 9.38 0.30 -12.61
N LEU A 94 10.41 -0.03 -13.40
CA LEU A 94 10.89 -1.40 -13.56
C LEU A 94 11.38 -1.99 -12.24
N LEU A 95 12.16 -1.22 -11.46
CA LEU A 95 12.67 -1.67 -10.17
C LEU A 95 11.55 -2.01 -9.18
N HIS A 96 10.55 -1.14 -9.02
CA HIS A 96 9.48 -1.38 -8.06
C HIS A 96 8.56 -2.54 -8.48
N LEU A 97 8.21 -2.61 -9.76
CA LEU A 97 7.42 -3.70 -10.31
C LEU A 97 8.14 -5.05 -10.11
N TRP A 98 9.42 -5.09 -10.48
CA TRP A 98 10.21 -6.31 -10.41
C TRP A 98 10.50 -6.73 -8.97
N PHE A 99 10.75 -5.77 -8.08
CA PHE A 99 10.92 -6.04 -6.66
C PHE A 99 9.68 -6.69 -6.04
N GLY A 100 8.48 -6.16 -6.33
CA GLY A 100 7.21 -6.77 -5.91
C GLY A 100 7.03 -8.18 -6.45
N PHE A 101 7.40 -8.40 -7.72
CA PHE A 101 7.33 -9.70 -8.38
C PHE A 101 8.27 -10.74 -7.74
N LEU A 102 9.55 -10.41 -7.53
CA LEU A 102 10.51 -11.33 -6.89
C LEU A 102 10.14 -11.66 -5.45
N LEU A 103 9.62 -10.68 -4.70
CA LEU A 103 9.18 -10.92 -3.33
C LEU A 103 7.93 -11.82 -3.30
N GLY A 104 7.01 -11.65 -4.26
CA GLY A 104 5.88 -12.56 -4.46
C GLY A 104 6.32 -13.98 -4.83
N LEU A 105 7.29 -14.12 -5.74
CA LEU A 105 7.89 -15.40 -6.10
C LEU A 105 8.44 -16.12 -4.87
N LEU A 106 9.24 -15.42 -4.05
CA LEU A 106 9.82 -15.97 -2.82
C LEU A 106 8.74 -16.39 -1.79
N CYS A 107 7.58 -15.73 -1.77
CA CYS A 107 6.47 -16.12 -0.90
C CYS A 107 5.85 -17.46 -1.29
N PHE A 108 5.72 -17.77 -2.58
CA PHE A 108 4.95 -18.92 -3.06
C PHE A 108 5.79 -20.14 -3.45
N VAL A 109 7.08 -19.96 -3.70
CA VAL A 109 8.01 -21.03 -4.12
C VAL A 109 8.59 -21.81 -2.92
N ASN A 110 8.01 -21.68 -1.74
CA ASN A 110 8.60 -22.24 -0.51
C ASN A 110 8.48 -23.76 -0.46
N VAL A 111 9.59 -24.46 -0.68
CA VAL A 111 9.74 -25.90 -0.47
C VAL A 111 10.25 -26.13 0.96
N PRO A 112 9.47 -26.75 1.86
CA PRO A 112 9.89 -26.96 3.23
C PRO A 112 11.12 -27.88 3.29
N SER A 113 12.19 -27.39 3.89
CA SER A 113 13.42 -28.14 4.10
C SER A 113 13.26 -29.10 5.30
N ARG A 114 13.77 -30.33 5.17
CA ARG A 114 13.78 -31.34 6.24
C ARG A 114 14.94 -31.14 7.23
N GLU A 115 15.93 -30.35 6.84
CA GLU A 115 17.14 -30.01 7.58
C GLU A 115 17.34 -28.49 7.64
N LEU A 116 18.01 -28.04 8.69
CA LEU A 116 18.20 -26.63 9.01
C LEU A 116 19.25 -26.01 8.07
N ASP A 117 18.81 -25.45 6.95
CA ASP A 117 19.68 -24.78 5.99
C ASP A 117 20.08 -23.38 6.46
N VAL A 118 21.37 -23.18 6.74
CA VAL A 118 21.94 -21.91 7.21
C VAL A 118 21.67 -20.79 6.20
N LYS A 119 21.70 -21.07 4.89
CA LYS A 119 21.46 -20.05 3.86
C LYS A 119 20.03 -19.51 3.91
N GLU A 120 19.05 -20.40 4.13
CA GLU A 120 17.64 -20.03 4.29
C GLU A 120 17.43 -19.16 5.54
N GLN A 121 18.07 -19.52 6.66
CA GLN A 121 18.00 -18.73 7.89
C GLN A 121 18.59 -17.34 7.71
N VAL A 122 19.74 -17.23 7.06
CA VAL A 122 20.37 -15.93 6.76
C VAL A 122 19.42 -15.07 5.92
N ALA A 123 18.82 -15.63 4.87
CA ALA A 123 17.84 -14.89 4.06
C ALA A 123 16.65 -14.40 4.90
N ASN A 124 16.08 -15.24 5.76
CA ASN A 124 14.96 -14.88 6.63
C ASN A 124 15.33 -13.80 7.66
N TYR A 125 16.51 -13.88 8.28
CA TYR A 125 16.99 -12.85 9.21
C TYR A 125 17.28 -11.53 8.49
N MET A 126 17.82 -11.57 7.27
CA MET A 126 18.04 -10.37 6.47
C MET A 126 16.69 -9.72 6.08
N LEU A 127 15.64 -10.49 5.77
CA LEU A 127 14.30 -9.96 5.55
C LEU A 127 13.78 -9.23 6.79
N ILE A 128 13.86 -9.85 7.98
CA ILE A 128 13.45 -9.20 9.24
C ILE A 128 14.25 -7.93 9.51
N ALA A 129 15.58 -8.00 9.36
CA ALA A 129 16.46 -6.85 9.54
C ALA A 129 16.08 -5.71 8.58
N SER A 130 15.69 -6.02 7.34
CA SER A 130 15.24 -5.02 6.37
C SER A 130 13.98 -4.28 6.83
N ILE A 131 13.03 -4.98 7.48
CA ILE A 131 11.81 -4.39 8.07
C ILE A 131 12.18 -3.44 9.20
N VAL A 132 13.03 -3.89 10.12
CA VAL A 132 13.45 -3.08 11.29
C VAL A 132 14.18 -1.82 10.83
N ILE A 133 15.14 -1.95 9.91
CA ILE A 133 15.89 -0.82 9.37
C ILE A 133 14.94 0.14 8.63
N ARG A 134 13.97 -0.37 7.87
CA ARG A 134 12.95 0.46 7.20
C ARG A 134 12.12 1.24 8.20
N PHE A 135 11.65 0.59 9.26
CA PHE A 135 10.83 1.21 10.28
C PHE A 135 11.61 2.31 11.02
N LEU A 136 12.85 2.02 11.41
CA LEU A 136 13.75 3.01 12.02
C LEU A 136 13.98 4.20 11.09
N TRP A 137 14.29 3.96 9.82
CA TRP A 137 14.45 5.01 8.82
C TRP A 137 13.19 5.88 8.67
N ALA A 138 12.04 5.25 8.51
CA ALA A 138 10.76 5.90 8.33
C ALA A 138 10.33 6.71 9.57
N LEU A 139 10.67 6.23 10.77
CA LEU A 139 10.41 6.88 12.06
C LEU A 139 11.33 8.09 12.26
N VAL A 140 12.64 7.90 12.12
CA VAL A 140 13.64 8.96 12.30
C VAL A 140 13.43 10.07 11.27
N GLY A 141 13.16 9.73 10.00
CA GLY A 141 12.88 10.72 8.96
C GLY A 141 11.68 11.62 9.27
N ARG A 142 10.63 11.07 9.90
CA ARG A 142 9.44 11.82 10.32
C ARG A 142 9.69 12.64 11.59
N MET A 143 10.43 12.10 12.54
CA MET A 143 10.81 12.81 13.76
C MET A 143 11.65 14.06 13.48
N CYS A 144 12.54 14.00 12.50
CA CYS A 144 13.36 15.14 12.09
C CYS A 144 12.66 16.10 11.13
N GLY A 145 11.41 15.83 10.73
CA GLY A 145 10.68 16.67 9.77
C GLY A 145 11.23 16.66 8.34
N TYR A 146 12.12 15.71 8.00
CA TYR A 146 12.71 15.61 6.66
C TYR A 146 11.79 14.95 5.63
N THR A 147 10.64 14.42 6.05
CA THR A 147 9.69 13.76 5.16
C THR A 147 8.74 14.75 4.49
N ARG A 148 8.84 14.85 3.16
CA ARG A 148 7.85 15.57 2.35
C ARG A 148 6.64 14.66 2.15
N HIS A 149 5.49 15.09 2.66
CA HIS A 149 4.27 14.31 2.59
C HIS A 149 3.60 14.54 1.24
N GLN A 150 3.35 13.47 0.47
CA GLN A 150 2.71 13.56 -0.85
C GLN A 150 1.19 13.39 -0.74
N PRO A 151 0.41 14.14 -1.53
CA PRO A 151 -1.05 14.05 -1.59
C PRO A 151 -1.53 12.89 -2.47
N ALA A 152 -1.16 11.66 -2.14
CA ALA A 152 -1.57 10.47 -2.88
C ALA A 152 -2.14 9.39 -1.95
N PHE A 153 -3.20 8.70 -2.39
CA PHE A 153 -3.77 7.54 -1.69
C PHE A 153 -2.92 6.29 -1.80
N LEU A 154 -2.30 6.10 -2.95
CA LEU A 154 -1.38 5.03 -3.20
C LEU A 154 -0.22 5.62 -4.00
N THR A 155 0.99 5.50 -3.48
CA THR A 155 2.17 5.96 -4.19
C THR A 155 2.40 5.07 -5.41
N SER A 156 3.00 5.62 -6.48
CA SER A 156 3.36 4.84 -7.68
C SER A 156 4.20 3.61 -7.32
N ARG A 157 5.09 3.76 -6.34
CA ARG A 157 5.87 2.67 -5.76
C ARG A 157 4.98 1.57 -5.14
N GLU A 158 4.04 1.93 -4.26
CA GLU A 158 3.14 0.96 -3.61
C GLU A 158 2.26 0.26 -4.65
N ALA A 159 1.75 0.99 -5.65
CA ALA A 159 1.01 0.41 -6.78
C ALA A 159 1.84 -0.64 -7.51
N LEU A 160 3.07 -0.30 -7.88
CA LEU A 160 3.93 -1.19 -8.65
C LEU A 160 4.39 -2.41 -7.85
N GLU A 161 4.74 -2.24 -6.57
CA GLU A 161 5.09 -3.36 -5.69
C GLU A 161 3.87 -4.30 -5.51
N LEU A 162 2.65 -3.76 -5.35
CA LEU A 162 1.39 -4.54 -5.30
C LEU A 162 1.10 -5.26 -6.62
N THR A 163 1.22 -4.57 -7.75
CA THR A 163 0.99 -5.15 -9.09
C THR A 163 1.99 -6.27 -9.37
N GLY A 164 3.27 -6.06 -9.06
CA GLY A 164 4.30 -7.08 -9.22
C GLY A 164 4.00 -8.35 -8.40
N PHE A 165 3.59 -8.18 -7.15
CA PHE A 165 3.21 -9.29 -6.28
C PHE A 165 1.95 -10.01 -6.80
N ALA A 166 0.94 -9.26 -7.28
CA ALA A 166 -0.26 -9.84 -7.87
C ALA A 166 0.07 -10.66 -9.13
N VAL A 167 0.98 -10.18 -10.00
CA VAL A 167 1.46 -10.92 -11.17
C VAL A 167 2.23 -12.19 -10.78
N ALA A 168 3.04 -12.15 -9.72
CA ALA A 168 3.69 -13.35 -9.21
C ALA A 168 2.65 -14.39 -8.73
N SER A 169 1.58 -13.94 -8.08
CA SER A 169 0.52 -14.84 -7.59
C SER A 169 -0.26 -15.54 -8.71
N THR A 170 -0.49 -14.87 -9.84
CA THR A 170 -1.22 -15.46 -10.98
C THR A 170 -0.36 -16.43 -11.78
N THR A 171 0.95 -16.17 -11.88
CA THR A 171 1.88 -17.00 -12.66
C THR A 171 2.23 -18.32 -11.97
N LEU A 172 2.33 -18.35 -10.64
CA LEU A 172 2.77 -19.53 -9.89
C LEU A 172 1.62 -20.39 -9.32
N VAL A 173 0.49 -19.76 -8.96
CA VAL A 173 -0.59 -20.43 -8.20
C VAL A 173 -1.90 -20.36 -9.00
N SER A 174 -1.90 -20.89 -10.22
CA SER A 174 -3.00 -20.75 -11.19
C SER A 174 -4.40 -21.04 -10.61
N GLN A 175 -4.55 -22.08 -9.77
CA GLN A 175 -5.86 -22.46 -9.19
C GLN A 175 -6.32 -21.63 -7.96
N LYS A 176 -5.41 -21.02 -7.19
CA LYS A 176 -5.74 -20.19 -6.00
C LYS A 176 -5.35 -18.72 -6.15
N SER A 177 -5.00 -18.32 -7.38
CA SER A 177 -4.54 -16.99 -7.75
C SER A 177 -5.54 -15.89 -7.39
N ILE A 178 -6.84 -16.17 -7.51
CA ILE A 178 -7.91 -15.21 -7.19
C ILE A 178 -7.85 -14.78 -5.72
N SER A 179 -7.64 -15.72 -4.78
CA SER A 179 -7.56 -15.40 -3.35
C SER A 179 -6.37 -14.48 -3.04
N LEU A 180 -5.24 -14.70 -3.71
CA LEU A 180 -4.04 -13.88 -3.56
C LEU A 180 -4.19 -12.49 -4.17
N VAL A 181 -4.82 -12.40 -5.34
CA VAL A 181 -5.17 -11.11 -5.95
C VAL A 181 -6.15 -10.36 -5.04
N VAL A 182 -7.14 -11.02 -4.46
CA VAL A 182 -8.06 -10.40 -3.49
C VAL A 182 -7.32 -9.93 -2.23
N LEU A 183 -6.36 -10.72 -1.71
CA LEU A 183 -5.53 -10.30 -0.58
C LEU A 183 -4.69 -9.05 -0.89
N THR A 184 -4.09 -8.98 -2.08
CA THR A 184 -3.33 -7.80 -2.51
C THR A 184 -4.21 -6.58 -2.70
N MET A 185 -5.42 -6.74 -3.26
CA MET A 185 -6.40 -5.66 -3.36
C MET A 185 -6.87 -5.19 -1.97
N ALA A 186 -7.11 -6.12 -1.04
CA ALA A 186 -7.47 -5.80 0.33
C ALA A 186 -6.34 -5.05 1.06
N LEU A 187 -5.07 -5.41 0.80
CA LEU A 187 -3.92 -4.66 1.29
C LEU A 187 -3.86 -3.24 0.70
N GLY A 188 -4.12 -3.10 -0.61
CA GLY A 188 -4.23 -1.79 -1.25
C GLY A 188 -5.31 -0.93 -0.60
N ALA A 189 -6.51 -1.50 -0.39
CA ALA A 189 -7.61 -0.82 0.31
C ALA A 189 -7.24 -0.44 1.75
N LEU A 190 -6.50 -1.29 2.47
CA LEU A 190 -6.01 -1.01 3.81
C LEU A 190 -5.01 0.16 3.82
N ILE A 191 -4.10 0.23 2.84
CA ILE A 191 -3.17 1.36 2.70
C ILE A 191 -3.96 2.66 2.51
N VAL A 192 -4.97 2.64 1.63
CA VAL A 192 -5.85 3.79 1.41
C VAL A 192 -6.58 4.16 2.72
N ASP A 193 -7.15 3.20 3.44
CA ASP A 193 -7.85 3.41 4.71
C ASP A 193 -6.94 4.05 5.79
N LEU A 194 -5.69 3.55 5.90
CA LEU A 194 -4.66 4.13 6.77
C LEU A 194 -4.32 5.57 6.36
N ARG A 195 -4.19 5.85 5.05
CA ARG A 195 -3.91 7.20 4.55
C ARG A 195 -5.10 8.16 4.68
N MET A 196 -6.32 7.65 4.66
CA MET A 196 -7.54 8.41 4.94
C MET A 196 -7.70 8.75 6.43
N LYS A 197 -6.85 8.18 7.30
CA LYS A 197 -6.95 8.33 8.77
C LYS A 197 -8.36 8.01 9.27
N SER A 198 -8.99 7.01 8.67
CA SER A 198 -10.30 6.53 9.08
C SER A 198 -10.26 6.13 10.56
N PHE A 199 -11.35 6.39 11.28
CA PHE A 199 -11.43 6.10 12.72
C PHE A 199 -11.17 4.62 13.03
N LEU A 200 -11.55 3.72 12.11
CA LEU A 200 -11.39 2.28 12.23
C LEU A 200 -10.11 1.75 11.58
N ALA A 201 -9.22 2.60 11.05
CA ALA A 201 -8.07 2.14 10.27
C ALA A 201 -7.11 1.24 11.06
N ILE A 202 -6.86 1.55 12.34
CA ILE A 202 -6.01 0.72 13.21
C ILE A 202 -6.70 -0.62 13.50
N GLN A 203 -8.01 -0.60 13.75
CA GLN A 203 -8.78 -1.82 13.99
C GLN A 203 -8.83 -2.70 12.73
N ASN A 204 -9.00 -2.10 11.56
CA ASN A 204 -8.95 -2.77 10.26
C ASN A 204 -7.57 -3.38 10.00
N LEU A 205 -6.48 -2.68 10.34
CA LEU A 205 -5.12 -3.22 10.24
C LEU A 205 -4.93 -4.44 11.14
N VAL A 206 -5.39 -4.38 12.40
CA VAL A 206 -5.30 -5.52 13.33
C VAL A 206 -6.15 -6.69 12.83
N CYS A 207 -7.38 -6.44 12.40
CA CYS A 207 -8.28 -7.45 11.85
C CYS A 207 -7.69 -8.09 10.58
N PHE A 208 -7.21 -7.27 9.64
CA PHE A 208 -6.57 -7.74 8.42
C PHE A 208 -5.34 -8.58 8.72
N SER A 209 -4.48 -8.16 9.66
CA SER A 209 -3.30 -8.93 10.06
C SER A 209 -3.67 -10.28 10.65
N PHE A 210 -4.72 -10.33 11.49
CA PHE A 210 -5.24 -11.57 12.07
C PHE A 210 -5.81 -12.50 10.99
N VAL A 211 -6.63 -11.97 10.08
CA VAL A 211 -7.20 -12.74 8.96
C VAL A 211 -6.12 -13.26 8.03
N ALA A 212 -5.13 -12.43 7.68
CA ALA A 212 -4.01 -12.80 6.83
C ALA A 212 -3.09 -13.85 7.48
N ALA A 213 -2.86 -13.77 8.78
CA ALA A 213 -1.97 -14.71 9.48
C ALA A 213 -2.63 -16.08 9.69
N PHE A 214 -3.87 -16.12 10.20
CA PHE A 214 -4.51 -17.38 10.60
C PHE A 214 -5.31 -18.01 9.46
N PHE A 215 -6.26 -17.28 8.89
CA PHE A 215 -7.20 -17.85 7.94
C PHE A 215 -6.62 -17.98 6.54
N PHE A 216 -5.80 -17.02 6.13
CA PHE A 216 -5.28 -17.00 4.77
C PHE A 216 -4.18 -18.04 4.55
N GLN A 217 -3.31 -18.27 5.55
CA GLN A 217 -2.31 -19.33 5.48
C GLN A 217 -2.96 -20.72 5.48
N GLU A 218 -3.96 -20.93 6.33
CA GLU A 218 -4.66 -22.22 6.44
C GLU A 218 -5.51 -22.54 5.19
N SER A 219 -6.24 -21.55 4.66
CA SER A 219 -7.10 -21.74 3.47
C SER A 219 -6.32 -21.90 2.16
N LEU A 220 -5.13 -21.27 2.03
CA LEU A 220 -4.33 -21.45 0.83
C LEU A 220 -3.82 -22.87 0.71
N GLY A 221 -3.59 -23.61 1.79
CA GLY A 221 -3.04 -24.98 1.74
C GLY A 221 -1.74 -25.09 0.93
N VAL A 222 -1.07 -23.95 0.69
CA VAL A 222 0.23 -23.82 0.02
C VAL A 222 1.23 -23.46 1.11
N SER A 223 2.39 -24.11 1.12
CA SER A 223 3.52 -23.70 1.95
C SER A 223 3.97 -22.31 1.51
N THR A 224 3.55 -21.27 2.23
CA THR A 224 4.00 -19.90 1.98
C THR A 224 5.18 -19.58 2.90
N ASN A 225 6.13 -18.77 2.43
CA ASN A 225 7.21 -18.26 3.30
C ASN A 225 6.66 -17.10 4.15
N PRO A 226 6.49 -17.27 5.48
CA PRO A 226 5.89 -16.24 6.33
C PRO A 226 6.79 -15.00 6.47
N PHE A 227 8.12 -15.15 6.38
CA PHE A 227 9.07 -14.05 6.50
C PHE A 227 9.01 -13.13 5.28
N ALA A 228 8.93 -13.71 4.07
CA ALA A 228 8.78 -12.95 2.83
C ALA A 228 7.43 -12.22 2.78
N LEU A 229 6.36 -12.90 3.19
CA LEU A 229 5.01 -12.35 3.27
C LEU A 229 4.94 -11.19 4.28
N SER A 230 5.48 -11.40 5.48
CA SER A 230 5.59 -10.36 6.51
C SER A 230 6.41 -9.18 6.02
N CYS A 231 7.54 -9.42 5.35
CA CYS A 231 8.36 -8.37 4.76
C CYS A 231 7.58 -7.54 3.73
N PHE A 232 6.82 -8.17 2.85
CA PHE A 232 5.97 -7.48 1.87
C PHE A 232 4.93 -6.58 2.56
N PHE A 233 4.17 -7.15 3.50
CA PHE A 233 3.15 -6.41 4.25
C PHE A 233 3.74 -5.25 5.05
N SER A 234 4.75 -5.50 5.87
CA SER A 234 5.36 -4.47 6.72
C SER A 234 5.99 -3.36 5.88
N ARG A 235 6.59 -3.69 4.73
CA ARG A 235 7.21 -2.69 3.86
C ARG A 235 6.21 -1.71 3.27
N LEU A 236 5.03 -2.19 2.88
CA LEU A 236 3.94 -1.36 2.35
C LEU A 236 3.16 -0.62 3.44
N VAL A 237 2.97 -1.23 4.62
CA VAL A 237 2.18 -0.65 5.72
C VAL A 237 2.97 0.34 6.58
N CYS A 238 4.30 0.22 6.66
CA CYS A 238 5.14 1.03 7.56
C CYS A 238 4.93 2.55 7.37
N ASP A 239 4.98 3.03 6.14
CA ASP A 239 4.82 4.45 5.84
C ASP A 239 3.40 4.98 6.14
N PRO A 240 2.31 4.39 5.61
CA PRO A 240 0.96 4.85 5.91
C PRO A 240 0.59 4.69 7.40
N PHE A 241 1.12 3.70 8.10
CA PHE A 241 0.94 3.55 9.54
C PHE A 241 1.56 4.71 10.33
N LEU A 242 2.82 5.07 10.03
CA LEU A 242 3.47 6.21 10.68
C LEU A 242 2.80 7.54 10.31
N ASP A 243 2.28 7.66 9.08
CA ASP A 243 1.58 8.86 8.61
C ASP A 243 0.28 9.16 9.40
N ILE A 244 -0.35 8.17 10.04
CA ILE A 244 -1.51 8.40 10.94
C ILE A 244 -1.10 9.31 12.12
N TYR A 245 0.14 9.21 12.57
CA TYR A 245 0.65 9.94 13.72
C TYR A 245 1.36 11.23 13.34
N PHE A 246 2.20 11.20 12.30
CA PHE A 246 3.09 12.31 11.96
C PHE A 246 2.58 13.22 10.84
N SER A 247 1.65 12.75 9.99
CA SER A 247 1.14 13.59 8.90
C SER A 247 0.12 14.61 9.39
N GLY A 248 0.28 15.87 9.02
CA GLY A 248 -0.75 16.91 9.12
C GLY A 248 -1.83 16.80 8.04
N LEU A 249 -1.51 16.20 6.89
CA LEU A 249 -2.38 16.20 5.71
C LEU A 249 -3.82 15.74 6.01
N SER A 250 -4.78 16.50 5.51
CA SER A 250 -6.20 16.18 5.59
C SER A 250 -6.63 15.23 4.47
N VAL A 251 -7.80 14.60 4.64
CA VAL A 251 -8.39 13.68 3.63
C VAL A 251 -8.58 14.38 2.28
N THR A 252 -9.00 15.65 2.30
CA THR A 252 -9.26 16.44 1.10
C THR A 252 -7.99 16.83 0.36
N GLU A 253 -6.89 17.07 1.07
CA GLU A 253 -5.58 17.33 0.46
C GLU A 253 -4.99 16.09 -0.20
N ARG A 254 -5.38 14.89 0.24
CA ARG A 254 -4.91 13.61 -0.30
C ARG A 254 -5.78 13.08 -1.44
N TRP A 255 -6.87 13.78 -1.79
CA TRP A 255 -7.79 13.41 -2.88
C TRP A 255 -7.40 14.13 -4.17
N PRO A 256 -6.53 13.57 -5.02
CA PRO A 256 -6.31 14.09 -6.37
C PRO A 256 -7.56 13.78 -7.20
N VAL A 257 -8.18 14.84 -7.74
CA VAL A 257 -9.34 14.76 -8.64
C VAL A 257 -9.07 13.85 -9.85
N GLU A 258 -7.79 13.68 -10.24
CA GLU A 258 -7.34 12.81 -11.34
C GLU A 258 -7.47 11.29 -11.07
N THR A 259 -7.62 10.85 -9.81
CA THR A 259 -7.73 9.40 -9.51
C THR A 259 -9.11 8.80 -9.78
N LEU A 260 -10.11 9.63 -10.12
CA LEU A 260 -11.46 9.18 -10.47
C LEU A 260 -11.52 8.48 -11.84
N ASP A 261 -10.64 8.86 -12.77
CA ASP A 261 -10.68 8.35 -14.15
C ASP A 261 -10.10 6.93 -14.29
N ALA A 262 -9.15 6.57 -13.43
CA ALA A 262 -8.44 5.30 -13.54
C ALA A 262 -9.23 4.11 -12.95
N SER A 263 -9.90 4.28 -11.80
CA SER A 263 -10.65 3.20 -11.16
C SER A 263 -11.95 2.83 -11.90
N SER A 264 -12.60 3.81 -12.55
CA SER A 264 -13.78 3.55 -13.39
C SER A 264 -13.41 2.80 -14.68
N SER A 265 -12.21 3.05 -15.23
CA SER A 265 -11.75 2.44 -16.48
C SER A 265 -11.33 0.98 -16.33
N VAL A 266 -10.71 0.61 -15.19
CA VAL A 266 -10.28 -0.78 -14.93
C VAL A 266 -11.48 -1.71 -14.69
N VAL A 267 -12.51 -1.24 -13.97
CA VAL A 267 -13.77 -1.99 -13.78
C VAL A 267 -14.51 -2.18 -15.11
N GLY A 268 -14.46 -1.20 -16.02
CA GLY A 268 -15.00 -1.32 -17.38
C GLY A 268 -14.26 -2.36 -18.24
N SER A 269 -12.93 -2.48 -18.08
CA SER A 269 -12.12 -3.43 -18.85
C SER A 269 -12.27 -4.89 -18.38
N LEU A 270 -12.49 -5.12 -17.09
CA LEU A 270 -12.67 -6.46 -16.50
C LEU A 270 -14.00 -7.12 -16.89
N LYS A 271 -14.99 -6.32 -17.33
CA LYS A 271 -16.32 -6.79 -17.72
C LYS A 271 -16.52 -6.92 -19.24
N MET A 272 -15.48 -6.65 -20.05
CA MET A 272 -15.48 -6.79 -21.52
C MET A 272 -15.32 -8.23 -22.04
N ARG A 273 -15.30 -9.24 -21.16
CA ARG A 273 -14.94 -10.61 -21.55
C ARG A 273 -16.11 -11.54 -21.92
N ASP A 274 -17.35 -11.15 -21.65
CA ASP A 274 -18.53 -11.92 -22.07
C ASP A 274 -19.45 -11.10 -22.98
N LEU A 275 -19.52 -11.55 -24.25
CA LEU A 275 -20.42 -11.04 -25.28
C LEU A 275 -21.83 -11.57 -25.00
N ASP A 276 -22.82 -10.66 -24.87
CA ASP A 276 -24.17 -10.82 -25.49
C ASP A 276 -25.23 -9.77 -25.05
N ARG A 277 -24.92 -8.81 -24.15
CA ARG A 277 -25.95 -7.88 -23.59
C ARG A 277 -25.61 -6.38 -23.55
N TRP A 278 -24.92 -5.89 -24.58
CA TRP A 278 -24.31 -4.54 -24.62
C TRP A 278 -25.27 -3.34 -24.69
N TYR A 279 -26.42 -3.45 -25.35
CA TYR A 279 -27.24 -2.27 -25.70
C TYR A 279 -28.01 -1.64 -24.53
N LEU A 280 -28.28 -2.40 -23.46
CA LEU A 280 -28.98 -1.87 -22.27
C LEU A 280 -28.05 -1.61 -21.08
N LEU A 281 -26.91 -2.32 -21.00
CA LEU A 281 -26.04 -2.26 -19.83
C LEU A 281 -25.13 -1.03 -19.84
N ILE A 282 -24.59 -0.63 -21.00
CA ILE A 282 -23.70 0.55 -21.11
C ILE A 282 -24.43 1.86 -20.73
N PRO A 283 -25.64 2.16 -21.25
CA PRO A 283 -26.34 3.39 -20.87
C PRO A 283 -26.81 3.38 -19.41
N GLY A 284 -27.13 2.20 -18.86
CA GLY A 284 -27.50 2.05 -17.45
C GLY A 284 -26.33 2.25 -16.49
N LEU A 285 -25.15 1.71 -16.83
CA LEU A 285 -23.91 1.93 -16.07
C LEU A 285 -23.42 3.37 -16.19
N SER A 286 -23.48 3.97 -17.38
CA SER A 286 -23.09 5.38 -17.54
C SER A 286 -24.04 6.33 -16.80
N GLY A 287 -25.35 6.12 -16.89
CA GLY A 287 -26.34 6.90 -16.16
C GLY A 287 -26.21 6.77 -14.64
N SER A 288 -26.00 5.55 -14.13
CA SER A 288 -25.79 5.31 -12.70
C SER A 288 -24.44 5.84 -12.20
N ALA A 289 -23.38 5.78 -12.99
CA ALA A 289 -22.09 6.38 -12.67
C ALA A 289 -22.17 7.91 -12.63
N ILE A 290 -22.84 8.56 -13.59
CA ILE A 290 -23.07 10.01 -13.58
C ILE A 290 -23.89 10.41 -12.35
N PHE A 291 -24.95 9.68 -12.03
CA PHE A 291 -25.75 9.92 -10.83
C PHE A 291 -24.92 9.74 -9.54
N TRP A 292 -24.07 8.72 -9.48
CA TRP A 292 -23.14 8.47 -8.38
C TRP A 292 -22.14 9.63 -8.20
N ILE A 293 -21.55 10.14 -9.30
CA ILE A 293 -20.66 11.31 -9.29
C ILE A 293 -21.39 12.55 -8.78
N ILE A 294 -22.60 12.83 -9.27
CA ILE A 294 -23.41 13.98 -8.84
C ILE A 294 -23.74 13.88 -7.34
N CYS A 295 -24.13 12.71 -6.85
CA CYS A 295 -24.42 12.50 -5.42
C CYS A 295 -23.18 12.71 -4.54
N HIS A 296 -22.01 12.23 -4.97
CA HIS A 296 -20.76 12.43 -4.23
C HIS A 296 -20.27 13.87 -4.30
N LEU A 297 -20.43 14.57 -5.42
CA LEU A 297 -20.10 15.99 -5.56
C LEU A 297 -20.97 16.85 -4.62
N VAL A 298 -22.28 16.60 -4.57
CA VAL A 298 -23.20 17.29 -3.65
C VAL A 298 -22.84 17.00 -2.19
N PHE A 299 -22.48 15.76 -1.87
CA PHE A 299 -22.00 15.41 -0.53
C PHE A 299 -20.72 16.18 -0.15
N LEU A 300 -19.77 16.30 -1.07
CA LEU A 300 -18.50 17.02 -0.87
C LEU A 300 -18.73 18.52 -0.62
N VAL A 301 -19.57 19.16 -1.44
CA VAL A 301 -19.96 20.56 -1.26
C VAL A 301 -20.66 20.78 0.08
N THR A 302 -21.50 19.84 0.54
CA THR A 302 -22.16 19.95 1.84
C THR A 302 -21.20 19.81 3.02
N LEU A 303 -20.14 19.00 2.91
CA LEU A 303 -19.13 18.85 3.96
C LEU A 303 -18.24 20.09 4.08
N ASP A 304 -17.81 20.67 2.96
CA ASP A 304 -17.00 21.89 2.97
C ASP A 304 -17.78 23.08 3.52
N CYS A 305 -19.07 23.19 3.17
CA CYS A 305 -19.95 24.22 3.72
C CYS A 305 -20.17 24.03 5.23
N GLN A 306 -20.30 22.79 5.71
CA GLN A 306 -20.40 22.49 7.14
C GLN A 306 -19.10 22.83 7.90
N ARG A 307 -17.93 22.71 7.25
CA ARG A 307 -16.62 23.02 7.84
C ARG A 307 -16.36 24.52 7.93
N MET A 308 -16.75 25.29 6.90
CA MET A 308 -16.75 26.76 6.96
C MET A 308 -17.69 27.29 8.06
N CYS A 309 -18.88 26.70 8.20
CA CYS A 309 -19.81 27.05 9.28
C CYS A 309 -19.33 26.62 10.68
N MET A 310 -18.55 25.55 10.82
CA MET A 310 -17.97 25.13 12.10
C MET A 310 -16.81 26.04 12.55
N MET A 311 -16.09 26.69 11.63
CA MET A 311 -15.07 27.69 11.98
C MET A 311 -15.67 29.03 12.38
N HIS A 312 -16.83 29.42 11.85
CA HIS A 312 -17.60 30.57 12.34
C HIS A 312 -18.59 30.14 13.42
N THR A 313 -18.09 29.95 14.63
CA THR A 313 -18.97 29.74 15.79
C THR A 313 -19.80 31.00 16.03
N ILE A 314 -21.11 30.80 16.25
CA ILE A 314 -22.16 31.79 16.57
C ILE A 314 -22.79 32.43 15.32
N MET A 315 -23.77 31.75 14.68
CA MET A 315 -25.09 32.31 14.34
C MET A 315 -26.02 31.27 13.67
N ALA A 316 -27.32 31.34 14.03
CA ALA A 316 -28.50 30.69 13.42
C ALA A 316 -28.82 29.20 13.76
N SER A 317 -29.42 29.01 14.93
CA SER A 317 -29.87 27.75 15.55
C SER A 317 -31.13 27.05 14.97
N LYS A 318 -31.44 27.15 13.67
CA LYS A 318 -32.55 26.34 13.07
C LYS A 318 -32.20 25.64 11.74
N GLY A 319 -31.33 26.20 10.91
CA GLY A 319 -30.94 25.60 9.62
C GLY A 319 -30.01 24.39 9.74
N MET A 320 -29.18 24.34 10.78
CA MET A 320 -28.12 23.34 10.93
C MET A 320 -28.64 21.91 11.20
N ARG A 321 -29.82 21.78 11.83
CA ARG A 321 -30.48 20.49 12.06
C ARG A 321 -31.08 19.92 10.76
N HIS A 322 -31.60 20.79 9.88
CA HIS A 322 -32.11 20.39 8.57
C HIS A 322 -30.94 19.98 7.65
N PHE A 323 -29.83 20.72 7.66
CA PHE A 323 -28.63 20.35 6.90
C PHE A 323 -28.01 19.03 7.38
N CYS A 324 -27.96 18.76 8.68
CA CYS A 324 -27.46 17.48 9.20
C CYS A 324 -28.41 16.31 8.88
N LEU A 325 -29.74 16.53 8.86
CA LEU A 325 -30.72 15.53 8.41
C LEU A 325 -30.63 15.28 6.90
N ILE A 326 -30.41 16.32 6.10
CA ILE A 326 -30.19 16.24 4.66
C ILE A 326 -28.87 15.50 4.37
N SER A 327 -27.79 15.81 5.09
CA SER A 327 -26.50 15.10 5.02
C SER A 327 -26.65 13.62 5.39
N LYS A 328 -27.37 13.27 6.46
CA LYS A 328 -27.69 11.87 6.80
C LYS A 328 -28.46 11.15 5.70
N ARG A 329 -29.45 11.81 5.09
CA ARG A 329 -30.21 11.23 3.96
C ARG A 329 -29.34 11.10 2.71
N LEU A 330 -28.46 12.05 2.42
CA LEU A 330 -27.49 12.02 1.31
C LEU A 330 -26.45 10.90 1.47
N VAL A 331 -25.95 10.66 2.69
CA VAL A 331 -25.08 9.52 2.99
C VAL A 331 -25.80 8.20 2.72
N LEU A 332 -27.07 8.11 3.12
CA LEU A 332 -27.93 6.96 2.82
C LEU A 332 -28.14 6.78 1.31
N PHE A 333 -28.37 7.86 0.56
CA PHE A 333 -28.49 7.82 -0.89
C PHE A 333 -27.19 7.43 -1.60
N SER A 334 -26.03 7.88 -1.12
CA SER A 334 -24.70 7.48 -1.64
C SER A 334 -24.38 6.02 -1.32
N LEU A 335 -24.71 5.54 -0.13
CA LEU A 335 -24.60 4.12 0.22
C LEU A 335 -25.52 3.26 -0.64
N MET A 336 -26.78 3.66 -0.80
CA MET A 336 -27.74 2.94 -1.63
C MET A 336 -27.34 2.96 -3.11
N SER A 337 -26.83 4.06 -3.65
CA SER A 337 -26.35 4.12 -5.03
C SER A 337 -25.12 3.22 -5.23
N THR A 338 -24.24 3.15 -4.23
CA THR A 338 -23.07 2.25 -4.24
C THR A 338 -23.49 0.78 -4.15
N ILE A 339 -24.51 0.45 -3.35
CA ILE A 339 -25.10 -0.90 -3.27
C ILE A 339 -25.80 -1.28 -4.57
N ILE A 340 -26.53 -0.35 -5.21
CA ILE A 340 -27.21 -0.59 -6.49
C ILE A 340 -26.18 -0.77 -7.62
N LEU A 341 -25.12 0.04 -7.66
CA LEU A 341 -23.99 -0.15 -8.59
C LEU A 341 -23.27 -1.47 -8.32
N GLY A 342 -23.09 -1.84 -7.06
CA GLY A 342 -22.53 -3.14 -6.68
C GLY A 342 -23.41 -4.31 -7.12
N ALA A 343 -24.74 -4.21 -6.95
CA ALA A 343 -25.70 -5.23 -7.35
C ALA A 343 -25.82 -5.35 -8.89
N LEU A 344 -25.83 -4.23 -9.61
CA LEU A 344 -25.78 -4.21 -11.08
C LEU A 344 -24.40 -4.62 -11.63
N GLY A 345 -23.35 -4.45 -10.81
CA GLY A 345 -22.00 -4.91 -11.09
C GLY A 345 -21.80 -6.41 -10.87
N TRP A 346 -22.58 -7.01 -9.96
CA TRP A 346 -22.51 -8.43 -9.56
C TRP A 346 -23.33 -9.37 -10.47
N GLN A 347 -24.36 -8.86 -11.16
CA GLN A 347 -24.98 -9.55 -12.30
C GLN A 347 -24.07 -9.47 -13.53
#